data_AF-A0A822FX21-F1
#
_entry.id   AF-A0A822FX21-F1
#
_cell.length_a   1.000
_cell.length_b   1.000
_cell.length_c   1.000
_cell.angle_alpha   90.00
_cell.angle_beta   90.00
_cell.angle_gamma   90.00
#
_symmetry.space_group_name_H-M   'P 1'
#
loop_
_entity.id
_entity.type
_entity.pdbx_description
1 polymer ?
#
loop_
_entity_poly.entity_id
_entity_poly.type
_entity_poly.pdbx_seq_one_letter_code
_entity_poly.pdbx_strand_id
1 'polypeptide(L)'
;SIGNQTQGEDIADNGGLKAAFHAYQNWAKNNINVDKKLPGLTKYSTEQLFFINFAHFWCTKMTDAYSLNQIITGVHSLEHFRVIGPTSNFNEFDRV
;
A
#
# COMPACT_ATOMS: atom_id res chain seq x y z
N SER A 1 -14.25 -8.91 17.65
CA SER A 1 -14.75 -8.29 16.39
C SER A 1 -13.79 -8.62 15.27
N ILE A 2 -14.21 -8.49 14.00
CA ILE A 2 -13.33 -8.70 12.83
C ILE A 2 -12.09 -7.80 12.93
N GLY A 3 -12.26 -6.52 13.28
CA GLY A 3 -11.13 -5.61 13.45
C GLY A 3 -10.09 -6.04 14.51
N ASN A 4 -10.49 -6.75 15.57
CA ASN A 4 -9.53 -7.28 16.55
C ASN A 4 -8.75 -8.49 16.00
N GLN A 5 -9.28 -9.20 15.00
CA GLN A 5 -8.60 -10.33 14.36
C GLN A 5 -7.53 -9.86 13.37
N THR A 6 -7.81 -8.75 12.67
CA THR A 6 -6.91 -8.20 11.65
C THR A 6 -5.89 -7.19 12.18
N GLN A 7 -6.10 -6.67 13.39
CA GLN A 7 -5.32 -5.56 13.96
C GLN A 7 -3.80 -5.75 13.88
N GLY A 8 -3.27 -6.95 14.15
CA GLY A 8 -1.83 -7.18 14.12
C GLY A 8 -1.23 -6.94 12.74
N GLU A 9 -1.92 -7.42 11.71
CA GLU A 9 -1.52 -7.29 10.31
C GLU A 9 -1.81 -5.89 9.77
N ASP A 10 -2.91 -5.27 10.20
CA ASP A 10 -3.20 -3.87 9.86
C ASP A 10 -2.12 -2.93 10.43
N ILE A 11 -1.63 -3.17 11.65
CA ILE A 11 -0.51 -2.43 12.25
C ILE A 11 0.77 -2.66 11.42
N ALA A 12 1.03 -3.91 11.02
CA ALA A 12 2.20 -4.25 10.21
C ALA A 12 2.18 -3.56 8.84
N ASP A 13 1.03 -3.52 8.15
CA ASP A 13 0.88 -2.85 6.87
C ASP A 13 1.11 -1.33 6.98
N ASN A 14 0.54 -0.71 8.02
CA ASN A 14 0.74 0.72 8.31
C ASN A 14 2.22 1.03 8.59
N GLY A 15 2.87 0.24 9.43
CA GLY A 15 4.29 0.43 9.77
C GLY A 15 5.20 0.18 8.58
N GLY A 16 4.94 -0.90 7.83
CA GLY A 16 5.70 -1.30 6.66
C GLY A 16 5.65 -0.27 5.54
N LEU A 17 4.46 0.25 5.22
CA LEU A 17 4.30 1.30 4.20
C LEU A 17 5.10 2.56 4.56
N LYS A 18 5.00 3.02 5.82
CA LYS A 18 5.72 4.20 6.31
C LYS A 18 7.24 4.00 6.24
N ALA A 19 7.72 2.86 6.75
CA ALA A 19 9.14 2.54 6.73
C ALA A 19 9.69 2.46 5.30
N ALA A 20 8.97 1.79 4.39
CA ALA A 20 9.36 1.64 2.99
C ALA A 20 9.39 3.00 2.26
N PHE A 21 8.40 3.86 2.47
CA PHE A 21 8.38 5.17 1.81
C PHE A 21 9.50 6.09 2.31
N HIS A 22 9.77 6.13 3.61
CA HIS A 22 10.91 6.90 4.14
C HIS A 22 12.25 6.35 3.66
N ALA A 23 12.40 5.03 3.55
CA ALA A 23 13.59 4.41 2.95
C ALA A 23 13.76 4.82 1.48
N TYR A 24 12.67 4.80 0.70
CA TYR A 24 12.66 5.30 -0.67
C TYR A 24 13.07 6.77 -0.75
N GLN A 25 12.49 7.65 0.07
CA GLN A 25 12.85 9.08 0.10
C GLN A 25 14.33 9.30 0.45
N ASN A 26 14.88 8.53 1.38
CA ASN A 26 16.29 8.62 1.74
C ASN A 26 17.22 8.14 0.62
N TRP A 27 16.83 7.08 -0.09
CA TRP A 27 17.54 6.62 -1.28
C TRP A 27 17.47 7.66 -2.42
N ALA A 28 16.29 8.23 -2.65
CA ALA A 28 16.02 9.22 -3.70
C ALA A 28 16.90 10.47 -3.59
N LYS A 29 17.14 10.97 -2.37
CA LYS A 29 18.01 12.15 -2.12
C LYS A 29 19.41 12.02 -2.71
N ASN A 30 19.92 10.79 -2.84
CA ASN A 30 21.28 10.52 -3.31
C ASN A 30 21.31 9.92 -4.73
N ASN A 31 20.17 9.80 -5.41
CA ASN A 31 20.09 9.12 -6.70
C ASN A 31 19.70 10.07 -7.84
N ILE A 32 20.62 10.26 -8.78
CA ILE A 32 20.49 11.18 -9.93
C ILE A 32 19.35 10.76 -10.88
N ASN A 33 18.93 9.50 -10.85
CA ASN A 33 17.90 8.96 -11.73
C ASN A 33 16.49 8.96 -11.13
N VAL A 34 16.28 9.55 -9.95
CA VAL A 34 14.96 9.51 -9.28
C VAL A 34 13.85 10.16 -10.12
N ASP A 35 14.19 11.14 -10.96
CA ASP A 35 13.21 11.84 -11.81
C ASP A 35 12.96 11.15 -13.15
N LYS A 36 13.61 10.00 -13.40
CA LYS A 36 13.44 9.26 -14.65
C LYS A 36 12.01 8.75 -14.74
N LYS A 37 11.23 9.35 -15.65
CA LYS A 37 9.85 8.97 -15.88
C LYS A 37 9.74 7.57 -16.50
N LEU A 38 8.77 6.80 -16.01
CA LEU A 38 8.44 5.51 -16.59
C LEU A 38 7.65 5.71 -17.90
N PRO A 39 8.09 5.14 -19.04
CA PRO A 39 7.34 5.23 -20.29
C PRO A 39 5.89 4.73 -20.13
N GLY A 40 4.93 5.46 -20.68
CA GLY A 40 3.50 5.14 -20.54
C GLY A 40 2.84 5.61 -19.23
N LEU A 41 3.63 5.97 -18.21
CA LEU A 41 3.15 6.52 -16.93
C LEU A 41 3.79 7.89 -16.61
N THR A 42 4.17 8.64 -17.63
CA THR A 42 4.95 9.89 -17.49
C THR A 42 4.25 11.01 -16.71
N LYS A 43 2.92 10.93 -16.57
CA LYS A 43 2.12 11.88 -15.79
C LYS A 43 2.28 11.76 -14.27
N TYR A 44 2.86 10.67 -13.78
CA TYR A 44 3.05 10.43 -12.35
C TYR A 44 4.45 10.84 -11.89
N SER A 45 4.57 11.34 -10.65
CA SER A 45 5.86 11.42 -9.95
C SER A 45 6.34 10.03 -9.54
N THR A 46 7.61 9.90 -9.18
CA THR A 46 8.13 8.61 -8.70
C THR A 46 7.62 8.26 -7.31
N GLU A 47 7.27 9.27 -6.49
CA GLU A 47 6.50 9.10 -5.25
C GLU A 47 5.09 8.57 -5.52
N GLN A 48 4.36 9.13 -6.49
CA GLN A 48 3.05 8.61 -6.88
C GLN A 48 3.16 7.17 -7.41
N LEU A 49 4.21 6.88 -8.19
CA LEU A 49 4.47 5.53 -8.68
C LEU A 49 4.82 4.54 -7.57
N PHE A 50 5.46 4.98 -6.49
CA PHE A 50 5.67 4.15 -5.29
C PHE A 50 4.33 3.68 -4.73
N PHE A 51 3.37 4.60 -4.51
CA PHE A 51 2.06 4.22 -3.98
C PHE A 51 1.20 3.44 -4.98
N ILE A 52 1.30 3.74 -6.27
CA ILE A 52 0.67 2.92 -7.32
C ILE A 52 1.23 1.49 -7.28
N ASN A 53 2.54 1.31 -7.14
CA ASN A 53 3.16 -0.01 -7.06
C ASN A 53 2.76 -0.75 -5.77
N PHE A 54 2.72 -0.05 -4.64
CA PHE A 54 2.20 -0.58 -3.38
C PHE A 54 0.75 -1.09 -3.55
N ALA A 55 -0.14 -0.28 -4.13
CA ALA A 55 -1.53 -0.68 -4.37
C ALA A 55 -1.64 -1.83 -5.38
N HIS A 56 -0.81 -1.82 -6.43
CA HIS A 56 -0.81 -2.83 -7.47
C HIS A 56 -0.46 -4.22 -6.94
N PHE A 57 0.43 -4.31 -5.94
CA PHE A 57 0.78 -5.57 -5.28
C PHE A 57 -0.44 -6.28 -4.67
N TRP A 58 -1.42 -5.51 -4.20
CA TRP A 58 -2.65 -6.01 -3.58
C TRP A 58 -3.82 -6.18 -4.57
N CYS A 59 -3.62 -5.95 -5.87
CA CYS A 59 -4.66 -6.16 -6.86
C CYS A 59 -5.05 -7.64 -6.94
N THR A 60 -6.27 -7.96 -6.48
CA THR A 60 -6.84 -9.31 -6.54
C THR A 60 -8.32 -9.25 -6.92
N LYS A 61 -8.86 -10.38 -7.36
CA LYS A 61 -10.29 -10.59 -7.57
C LYS A 61 -10.70 -11.90 -6.92
N MET A 62 -11.72 -11.82 -6.08
CA MET A 62 -12.26 -12.94 -5.30
C MET A 62 -13.72 -13.15 -5.65
N THR A 63 -14.23 -14.36 -5.38
CA THR A 63 -15.67 -14.62 -5.36
C THR A 63 -16.24 -14.21 -4.00
N ASP A 64 -17.53 -13.85 -3.95
CA ASP A 64 -18.19 -13.45 -2.70
C ASP A 64 -18.08 -14.53 -1.61
N ALA A 65 -18.20 -15.80 -1.99
CA ALA A 65 -18.06 -16.93 -1.09
C ALA A 65 -16.65 -17.01 -0.47
N TYR A 66 -15.61 -16.77 -1.28
CA TYR A 66 -14.25 -16.76 -0.78
C TYR A 66 -13.96 -15.53 0.08
N SER A 67 -14.43 -14.35 -0.32
CA SER A 67 -14.31 -13.13 0.49
C SER A 67 -15.00 -13.29 1.86
N LEU A 68 -16.19 -13.89 1.91
CA LEU A 68 -16.88 -14.15 3.17
C LEU A 68 -16.09 -15.13 4.06
N ASN A 69 -15.55 -16.19 3.47
CA ASN A 69 -14.71 -17.13 4.21
C ASN A 69 -13.49 -16.42 4.82
N GLN A 70 -12.78 -15.61 4.03
CA GLN A 70 -11.62 -14.85 4.49
C GLN A 70 -11.96 -13.84 5.59
N ILE A 71 -13.12 -13.19 5.53
CA ILE A 71 -13.59 -12.30 6.61
C ILE A 71 -13.78 -13.05 7.93
N ILE A 72 -14.23 -14.31 7.87
CA ILE A 72 -14.58 -15.10 9.06
C ILE A 72 -13.34 -15.80 9.66
N THR A 73 -12.45 -16.30 8.81
CA THR A 73 -11.33 -17.16 9.23
C THR A 73 -9.96 -16.52 9.10
N GLY A 74 -9.86 -15.42 8.36
CA GLY A 74 -8.60 -14.76 8.05
C GLY A 74 -8.06 -13.90 9.18
N VAL A 75 -6.74 -13.76 9.21
CA VAL A 75 -6.02 -12.84 10.12
C VAL A 75 -5.63 -11.53 9.43
N HIS A 76 -5.93 -11.41 8.14
CA HIS A 76 -5.67 -10.21 7.35
C HIS A 76 -7.00 -9.56 6.93
N SER A 77 -7.02 -8.23 6.88
CA SER A 77 -8.06 -7.50 6.15
C SER A 77 -8.11 -7.94 4.68
N LEU A 78 -9.27 -7.82 4.03
CA LEU A 78 -9.34 -8.02 2.58
C LEU A 78 -8.39 -7.05 1.87
N GLU A 79 -7.85 -7.46 0.74
CA GLU A 79 -6.69 -6.86 0.08
C GLU A 79 -6.91 -5.38 -0.27
N HIS A 80 -8.12 -5.00 -0.68
CA HIS A 80 -8.44 -3.60 -0.95
C HIS A 80 -8.44 -2.73 0.33
N PHE A 81 -8.79 -3.29 1.50
CA PHE A 81 -8.66 -2.60 2.78
C PHE A 81 -7.21 -2.52 3.25
N ARG A 82 -6.36 -3.49 2.86
CA ARG A 82 -4.90 -3.43 3.07
C ARG A 82 -4.22 -2.36 2.23
N VAL A 83 -4.87 -1.85 1.19
CA VAL A 83 -4.46 -0.63 0.47
C VAL A 83 -5.03 0.61 1.15
N ILE A 84 -6.36 0.66 1.32
CA ILE A 84 -7.09 1.86 1.76
C ILE A 84 -6.69 2.25 3.18
N GLY A 85 -6.60 1.29 4.11
CA GLY A 85 -6.31 1.55 5.52
C GLY A 85 -4.95 2.24 5.71
N PRO A 86 -3.83 1.60 5.30
CA PRO A 86 -2.50 2.19 5.43
C PRO A 86 -2.33 3.53 4.70
N THR A 87 -2.88 3.67 3.49
CA THR A 87 -2.78 4.92 2.71
C THR A 87 -3.60 6.05 3.34
N SER A 88 -4.79 5.78 3.88
CA SER A 88 -5.61 6.77 4.59
C SER A 88 -4.97 7.25 5.89
N ASN A 89 -4.10 6.46 6.50
CA ASN A 89 -3.39 6.77 7.75
C ASN A 89 -2.01 7.41 7.54
N PHE A 90 -1.67 7.79 6.30
CA PHE A 90 -0.35 8.28 5.93
C PHE A 90 -0.44 9.59 5.16
N ASN A 91 -0.14 10.69 5.84
CA ASN A 91 -0.26 12.05 5.28
C ASN A 91 0.60 12.26 4.02
N GLU A 92 1.69 11.52 3.90
CA GLU A 92 2.57 11.54 2.74
C GLU A 92 1.85 11.09 1.47
N PHE A 93 0.90 10.16 1.57
CA PHE A 93 0.07 9.75 0.44
C PHE A 93 -0.84 10.88 -0.05
N ASP A 94 -1.41 11.67 0.85
CA ASP A 94 -2.27 12.82 0.52
C ASP A 94 -1.49 13.99 -0.12
N ARG A 95 -0.19 14.07 0.16
CA ARG A 95 0.67 15.18 -0.30
C ARG A 95 1.29 14.97 -1.68
N VAL A 96 1.34 13.74 -2.19
CA VAL A 96 2.08 13.38 -3.41
C VAL A 96 1.27 13.40 -4.68
#